data_AF-A0A7F8RCW4-F1
#
_entry.id   AF-A0A7F8RCW4-F1
#
_cell.length_a   1.000
_cell.length_b   1.000
_cell.length_c   1.000
_cell.angle_alpha   90.00
_cell.angle_beta   90.00
_cell.angle_gamma   90.00
#
_symmetry.space_group_name_H-M   'P 1'
#
loop_
_entity.id
_entity.type
_entity.pdbx_description
1 polymer ?
#
loop_
_entity_poly.entity_id
_entity_poly.type
_entity_poly.pdbx_seq_one_letter_code
_entity_poly.pdbx_strand_id
1 'polypeptide(L)'
;MVDVKVDTENIEKKPESFFTQFDAVCLTCCSRDVIVKVDQICHKNSIKFFTGDVFGYHGYTFANLGEHEFVEEKTKVAKVSQGVEDGPDTKRAKLDSSETTMVKKKVVFCSVKEALEVDWSSDKAKAALKRTTSDYFLLQVLLKFRTDKGRDPSSDTFGEDSELLLQIRNDVLDSLGVSPDLLPEDFVRYCFSEMAPVCAVVGGILAQEIVKALSQRDPPHNNFFFFDGMKGSGIVECLGPQ
;
A
#
# COMPACT_ATOMS: atom_id res chain seq x y z
N MET A 1 22.47 -2.00 18.44
CA MET A 1 23.20 -1.63 17.21
C MET A 1 22.65 -2.49 16.09
N VAL A 2 22.28 -1.90 14.95
CA VAL A 2 21.70 -2.65 13.81
C VAL A 2 22.85 -3.18 12.95
N ASP A 3 22.82 -4.46 12.60
CA ASP A 3 23.78 -5.08 11.67
C ASP A 3 23.31 -4.83 10.23
N VAL A 4 23.95 -3.88 9.55
CA VAL A 4 23.60 -3.47 8.19
C VAL A 4 24.48 -4.20 7.19
N LYS A 5 23.85 -4.97 6.29
CA LYS A 5 24.52 -5.75 5.24
C LYS A 5 24.21 -5.19 3.86
N VAL A 6 25.12 -5.44 2.93
CA VAL A 6 24.99 -5.03 1.52
C VAL A 6 25.06 -6.27 0.65
N ASP A 7 24.14 -6.37 -0.31
CA ASP A 7 24.11 -7.37 -1.36
C ASP A 7 24.03 -6.64 -2.71
N THR A 8 24.89 -7.00 -3.67
CA THR A 8 25.01 -6.32 -4.96
C THR A 8 24.51 -7.17 -6.14
N GLU A 9 24.02 -8.38 -5.89
CA GLU A 9 23.50 -9.22 -6.97
C GLU A 9 22.07 -8.81 -7.36
N ASN A 10 21.73 -9.05 -8.62
CA ASN A 10 20.39 -8.78 -9.13
C ASN A 10 19.35 -9.66 -8.42
N ILE A 11 18.32 -9.04 -7.84
CA ILE A 11 17.21 -9.68 -7.11
C ILE A 11 16.49 -10.75 -7.94
N GLU A 12 16.41 -10.60 -9.26
CA GLU A 12 15.79 -11.58 -10.17
C GLU A 12 16.49 -12.93 -10.13
N LYS A 13 17.80 -12.94 -9.86
CA LYS A 13 18.65 -14.13 -9.84
C LYS A 13 18.72 -14.77 -8.46
N LYS A 14 18.17 -14.13 -7.42
CA LYS A 14 18.20 -14.67 -6.06
C LYS A 14 17.35 -15.94 -5.95
N PRO A 15 17.89 -17.01 -5.34
CA PRO A 15 17.10 -18.22 -5.07
C PRO A 15 16.08 -17.96 -3.97
N GLU A 16 15.02 -18.78 -3.90
CA GLU A 16 14.00 -18.68 -2.85
C GLU A 16 14.60 -18.70 -1.43
N SER A 17 15.64 -19.52 -1.21
CA SER A 17 16.36 -19.63 0.07
C SER A 17 17.05 -18.35 0.52
N PHE A 18 17.28 -17.39 -0.38
CA PHE A 18 17.80 -16.07 0.00
C PHE A 18 16.77 -15.29 0.82
N PHE A 19 15.48 -15.42 0.51
CA PHE A 19 14.43 -14.62 1.14
C PHE A 19 14.08 -15.15 2.53
N THR A 20 14.21 -16.45 2.76
CA THR A 20 13.84 -17.11 4.04
C THR A 20 14.67 -16.70 5.25
N GLN A 21 15.72 -15.88 5.05
CA GLN A 21 16.50 -15.30 6.15
C GLN A 21 15.93 -13.98 6.70
N PHE A 22 14.87 -13.44 6.08
CA PHE A 22 14.28 -12.15 6.45
C PHE A 22 12.84 -12.31 6.95
N ASP A 23 12.46 -11.53 7.96
CA ASP A 23 11.08 -11.50 8.50
C ASP A 23 10.13 -10.64 7.64
N ALA A 24 10.69 -9.68 6.90
CA ALA A 24 9.98 -8.82 5.97
C ALA A 24 10.88 -8.49 4.76
N VAL A 25 10.26 -8.34 3.59
CA VAL A 25 10.91 -7.95 2.35
C VAL A 25 10.21 -6.70 1.82
N CYS A 26 10.98 -5.66 1.53
CA CYS A 26 10.48 -4.41 0.97
C CYS A 26 11.18 -4.15 -0.37
N LEU A 27 10.42 -4.06 -1.45
CA LEU A 27 10.94 -3.77 -2.79
C LEU A 27 10.71 -2.31 -3.19
N THR A 28 11.68 -1.77 -3.91
CA THR A 28 11.59 -0.47 -4.60
C THR A 28 12.23 -0.64 -5.98
N CYS A 29 11.86 0.22 -6.94
CA CYS A 29 12.40 0.29 -8.28
C CYS A 29 12.37 -1.04 -9.06
N CYS A 30 11.43 -1.93 -8.73
CA CYS A 30 11.31 -3.26 -9.33
C CYS A 30 10.23 -3.26 -10.43
N SER A 31 10.41 -4.11 -11.46
CA SER A 31 9.37 -4.34 -12.46
C SER A 31 8.18 -5.08 -11.84
N ARG A 32 7.01 -5.01 -12.49
CA ARG A 32 5.82 -5.76 -12.07
C ARG A 32 6.10 -7.26 -11.91
N ASP A 33 6.86 -7.84 -12.83
CA ASP A 33 7.20 -9.27 -12.80
C ASP A 33 8.02 -9.64 -11.57
N VAL A 34 8.99 -8.79 -11.20
CA VAL A 34 9.79 -8.98 -9.98
C VAL A 34 8.94 -8.82 -8.73
N ILE A 35 8.09 -7.79 -8.69
CA ILE A 35 7.16 -7.53 -7.58
C ILE A 35 6.27 -8.76 -7.33
N VAL A 36 5.62 -9.28 -8.38
CA VAL A 36 4.76 -10.46 -8.29
C VAL A 36 5.54 -11.71 -7.89
N LYS A 37 6.71 -11.93 -8.49
CA LYS A 37 7.57 -13.09 -8.17
C LYS A 37 7.97 -13.12 -6.69
N VAL A 38 8.43 -11.98 -6.17
CA VAL A 38 8.91 -11.89 -4.79
C VAL A 38 7.75 -11.94 -3.79
N ASP A 39 6.61 -11.32 -4.09
CA ASP A 39 5.40 -11.44 -3.27
C ASP A 39 4.98 -12.92 -3.11
N GLN A 40 4.96 -13.68 -4.21
CA GLN A 40 4.65 -15.11 -4.18
C GLN A 40 5.63 -15.92 -3.34
N ILE A 41 6.94 -15.66 -3.48
CA ILE A 41 7.98 -16.28 -2.66
C ILE A 41 7.76 -15.95 -1.18
N CYS A 42 7.49 -14.69 -0.86
CA CYS A 42 7.29 -14.24 0.51
C CYS A 42 6.05 -14.90 1.13
N HIS A 43 4.92 -14.91 0.41
CA HIS A 43 3.68 -15.52 0.87
C HIS A 43 3.85 -17.02 1.18
N LYS A 44 4.50 -17.78 0.28
CA LYS A 44 4.79 -19.21 0.47
C LYS A 44 5.62 -19.49 1.73
N ASN A 45 6.48 -18.53 2.13
CA ASN A 45 7.39 -18.67 3.26
C ASN A 45 6.94 -17.87 4.50
N SER A 46 5.70 -17.37 4.53
CA SER A 46 5.16 -16.55 5.64
C SER A 46 6.00 -15.29 5.97
N ILE A 47 6.61 -14.70 4.94
CA ILE A 47 7.38 -13.46 5.03
C ILE A 47 6.46 -12.29 4.70
N LYS A 48 6.55 -11.19 5.46
CA LYS A 48 5.77 -9.98 5.22
C LYS A 48 6.31 -9.28 3.98
N PHE A 49 5.46 -9.00 3.00
CA PHE A 49 5.87 -8.38 1.75
C PHE A 49 5.38 -6.92 1.69
N PHE A 50 6.27 -6.05 1.21
CA PHE A 50 6.02 -4.65 0.96
C PHE A 50 6.64 -4.24 -0.38
N THR A 51 6.02 -3.27 -1.05
CA THR A 51 6.65 -2.58 -2.17
C THR A 51 6.20 -1.13 -2.22
N GLY A 52 7.02 -0.24 -2.76
CA GLY A 52 6.63 1.14 -2.99
C GLY A 52 7.60 1.86 -3.92
N ASP A 53 7.13 2.92 -4.56
CA ASP A 53 7.92 3.79 -5.41
C ASP A 53 7.38 5.23 -5.40
N VAL A 54 8.20 6.13 -5.95
CA VAL A 54 7.90 7.54 -6.13
C VAL A 54 8.05 7.91 -7.61
N PHE A 55 7.08 8.67 -8.12
CA PHE A 55 7.06 9.18 -9.48
C PHE A 55 6.57 10.63 -9.44
N GLY A 56 7.51 11.57 -9.57
CA GLY A 56 7.27 13.00 -9.43
C GLY A 56 6.63 13.36 -8.09
N TYR A 57 5.46 13.97 -8.15
CA TYR A 57 4.66 14.35 -6.99
C TYR A 57 3.83 13.20 -6.41
N HIS A 58 3.83 12.04 -7.06
CA HIS A 58 3.04 10.89 -6.65
C HIS A 58 3.92 9.80 -6.04
N GLY A 59 3.32 8.97 -5.20
CA GLY A 59 3.97 7.73 -4.76
C GLY A 59 2.96 6.76 -4.18
N TYR A 60 3.40 5.51 -4.05
CA TYR A 60 2.54 4.47 -3.51
C TYR A 60 3.30 3.54 -2.57
N THR A 61 2.56 2.88 -1.71
CA THR A 61 3.00 1.69 -1.00
C THR A 61 1.96 0.59 -1.12
N PHE A 62 2.42 -0.65 -1.04
CA PHE A 62 1.60 -1.85 -0.99
C PHE A 62 2.12 -2.76 0.12
N ALA A 63 1.21 -3.46 0.79
CA ALA A 63 1.52 -4.48 1.78
C ALA A 63 0.75 -5.78 1.50
N ASN A 64 1.44 -6.92 1.60
CA ASN A 64 0.85 -8.25 1.74
C ASN A 64 1.42 -8.93 2.98
N LEU A 65 0.59 -9.03 4.01
CA LEU A 65 0.96 -9.64 5.29
C LEU A 65 0.39 -11.06 5.47
N GLY A 66 -0.25 -11.60 4.43
CA GLY A 66 -1.02 -12.84 4.50
C GLY A 66 -2.12 -12.78 5.56
N GLU A 67 -2.23 -13.83 6.37
CA GLU A 67 -3.05 -13.81 7.58
C GLU A 67 -2.28 -13.11 8.71
N HIS A 68 -2.64 -11.87 9.02
CA HIS A 68 -1.90 -11.05 9.97
C HIS A 68 -2.67 -10.84 11.28
N GLU A 69 -2.05 -11.23 12.40
CA GLU A 69 -2.54 -10.96 13.75
C GLU A 69 -1.75 -9.83 14.40
N PHE A 70 -2.46 -8.94 15.09
CA PHE A 70 -1.88 -7.81 15.82
C PHE A 70 -2.68 -7.48 17.09
N VAL A 71 -2.08 -6.69 17.98
CA VAL A 71 -2.76 -6.10 19.14
C VAL A 71 -3.08 -4.63 18.91
N GLU A 72 -4.28 -4.24 19.28
CA GLU A 72 -4.73 -2.84 19.28
C GLU A 72 -5.05 -2.42 20.72
N GLU A 73 -4.49 -1.29 21.14
CA GLU A 73 -4.77 -0.70 22.45
C GLU A 73 -6.12 0.03 22.41
N LYS A 74 -7.07 -0.39 23.26
CA LYS A 74 -8.37 0.27 23.43
C LYS A 74 -8.54 0.77 24.85
N THR A 75 -9.02 2.00 24.99
CA THR A 75 -9.45 2.56 26.28
C THR A 75 -10.64 1.76 26.81
N LYS A 76 -10.64 1.42 28.10
CA LYS A 76 -11.79 0.76 28.73
C LYS A 76 -13.00 1.69 28.70
N VAL A 77 -14.03 1.33 27.94
CA VAL A 77 -15.34 2.00 28.01
C VAL A 77 -16.06 1.45 29.24
N ALA A 78 -16.40 2.33 30.19
CA ALA A 78 -17.22 1.95 31.34
C ALA A 78 -18.56 1.42 30.83
N LYS A 79 -18.85 0.13 31.07
CA LYS A 79 -20.21 -0.40 30.93
C LYS A 79 -21.07 0.30 31.98
N VAL A 80 -21.85 1.29 31.58
CA VAL A 80 -22.95 1.78 32.41
C VAL A 80 -23.99 0.67 32.40
N SER A 81 -23.94 -0.22 33.40
CA SER A 81 -25.05 -1.11 33.70
C SER A 81 -26.26 -0.24 34.05
N GLN A 82 -27.28 -0.23 33.18
CA GLN A 82 -28.63 0.22 33.53
C GLN A 82 -29.19 -0.76 34.58
N GLY A 83 -28.83 -0.54 35.84
CA GLY A 83 -29.45 -1.15 37.01
C GLY A 83 -30.39 -0.12 37.63
N VAL A 84 -31.64 -0.54 37.82
CA VAL A 84 -32.78 0.22 38.33
C VAL A 84 -32.45 0.91 39.67
N GLU A 85 -32.84 2.19 39.80
CA GLU A 85 -32.77 3.00 41.03
C GLU A 85 -33.59 2.36 42.17
N ASP A 86 -32.98 2.18 43.34
CA ASP A 86 -33.49 2.70 44.62
C ASP A 86 -32.44 2.54 45.75
N GLY A 87 -31.85 3.64 46.27
CA GLY A 87 -30.99 3.60 47.46
C GLY A 87 -29.93 4.73 47.55
N PRO A 88 -29.62 5.26 48.76
CA PRO A 88 -28.93 6.55 48.91
C PRO A 88 -27.41 6.49 48.71
N ASP A 89 -26.90 7.52 48.04
CA ASP A 89 -25.52 8.01 47.89
C ASP A 89 -24.38 7.07 48.31
N THR A 90 -24.03 6.13 47.43
CA THR A 90 -22.69 5.52 47.42
C THR A 90 -21.82 6.24 46.39
N LYS A 91 -20.72 6.84 46.86
CA LYS A 91 -19.69 7.54 46.08
C LYS A 91 -19.44 6.83 44.75
N ARG A 92 -19.78 7.49 43.62
CA ARG A 92 -19.33 7.07 42.29
C ARG A 92 -17.82 6.91 42.33
N ALA A 93 -17.34 5.68 42.21
CA ALA A 93 -15.93 5.42 41.96
C ALA A 93 -15.56 6.19 40.68
N LYS A 94 -14.70 7.19 40.83
CA LYS A 94 -14.10 7.91 39.71
C LYS A 94 -13.22 6.87 39.01
N LEU A 95 -13.74 6.24 37.96
CA LEU A 95 -12.95 5.34 37.13
C LEU A 95 -11.82 6.19 36.53
N ASP A 96 -10.59 5.85 36.83
CA ASP A 96 -9.44 6.52 36.24
C ASP A 96 -9.46 6.23 34.73
N SER A 97 -9.65 7.27 33.91
CA SER A 97 -9.84 7.16 32.46
C SER A 97 -8.55 6.75 31.71
N SER A 98 -7.55 6.29 32.45
CA SER A 98 -6.21 5.91 31.99
C SER A 98 -6.05 4.40 31.76
N GLU A 99 -7.01 3.56 32.18
CA GLU A 99 -6.88 2.11 31.96
C GLU A 99 -7.16 1.72 30.49
N THR A 100 -6.14 1.13 29.85
CA THR A 100 -6.24 0.55 28.51
C THR A 100 -6.22 -0.98 28.54
N THR A 101 -6.73 -1.59 27.47
CA THR A 101 -6.73 -3.04 27.25
C THR A 101 -6.21 -3.34 25.87
N MET A 102 -5.36 -4.37 25.75
CA MET A 102 -4.87 -4.86 24.47
C MET A 102 -5.86 -5.89 23.91
N VAL A 103 -6.35 -5.65 22.69
CA VAL A 103 -7.28 -6.56 21.99
C VAL A 103 -6.57 -7.16 20.80
N LYS A 104 -6.50 -8.49 20.73
CA LYS A 104 -6.02 -9.19 19.53
C LYS A 104 -7.03 -9.08 18.39
N LYS A 105 -6.55 -8.76 17.20
CA LYS A 105 -7.31 -8.71 15.95
C LYS A 105 -6.56 -9.47 14.85
N LYS A 106 -7.30 -9.83 13.81
CA LYS A 106 -6.78 -10.49 12.61
C LYS A 106 -7.28 -9.76 11.37
N VAL A 107 -6.41 -9.59 10.37
CA VAL A 107 -6.72 -9.06 9.05
C VAL A 107 -6.09 -9.98 8.01
N VAL A 108 -6.76 -10.18 6.87
CA VAL A 108 -6.27 -10.98 5.75
C VAL A 108 -5.93 -10.05 4.59
N PHE A 109 -4.76 -10.27 4.00
CA PHE A 109 -4.27 -9.56 2.83
C PHE A 109 -4.31 -10.48 1.60
N CYS A 110 -4.58 -9.89 0.43
CA CYS A 110 -4.46 -10.59 -0.85
C CYS A 110 -3.05 -10.44 -1.44
N SER A 111 -2.77 -11.20 -2.50
CA SER A 111 -1.51 -11.08 -3.24
C SER A 111 -1.45 -9.78 -4.05
N VAL A 112 -0.24 -9.31 -4.33
CA VAL A 112 -0.04 -8.11 -5.18
C VAL A 112 -0.58 -8.33 -6.59
N LYS A 113 -0.53 -9.58 -7.09
CA LYS A 113 -1.08 -9.95 -8.39
C LYS A 113 -2.58 -9.65 -8.44
N GLU A 114 -3.34 -10.16 -7.46
CA GLU A 114 -4.79 -9.94 -7.42
C GLU A 114 -5.13 -8.47 -7.21
N ALA A 115 -4.31 -7.75 -6.43
CA ALA A 115 -4.48 -6.32 -6.16
C ALA A 115 -4.20 -5.44 -7.40
N LEU A 116 -3.34 -5.89 -8.32
CA LEU A 116 -3.03 -5.22 -9.60
C LEU A 116 -3.94 -5.66 -10.76
N GLU A 117 -4.67 -6.77 -10.61
CA GLU A 117 -5.51 -7.39 -11.66
C GLU A 117 -6.99 -7.37 -11.25
N VAL A 118 -7.45 -6.26 -10.65
CA VAL A 118 -8.85 -6.08 -10.26
C VAL A 118 -9.78 -6.11 -11.47
N ASP A 119 -10.82 -6.94 -11.39
CA ASP A 119 -11.90 -6.99 -12.37
C ASP A 119 -12.95 -5.89 -12.11
N TRP A 120 -12.98 -4.89 -12.99
CA TRP A 120 -13.90 -3.75 -12.94
C TRP A 120 -15.26 -4.00 -13.62
N SER A 121 -15.50 -5.21 -14.14
CA SER A 121 -16.74 -5.53 -14.86
C SER A 121 -17.95 -5.71 -13.94
N SER A 122 -17.75 -6.16 -12.71
CA SER A 122 -18.82 -6.41 -11.73
C SER A 122 -19.48 -5.12 -11.22
N ASP A 123 -20.78 -5.18 -10.88
CA ASP A 123 -21.50 -4.01 -10.35
C ASP A 123 -20.91 -3.48 -9.04
N LYS A 124 -20.38 -4.38 -8.20
CA LYS A 124 -19.69 -4.03 -6.96
C LYS A 124 -18.40 -3.25 -7.26
N ALA A 125 -17.60 -3.72 -8.23
CA ALA A 125 -16.38 -3.05 -8.63
C ALA A 125 -16.66 -1.71 -9.32
N LYS A 126 -17.69 -1.60 -10.16
CA LYS A 126 -18.13 -0.32 -10.75
C LYS A 126 -18.57 0.70 -9.71
N ALA A 127 -19.21 0.26 -8.62
CA ALA A 127 -19.56 1.14 -7.51
C ALA A 127 -18.31 1.58 -6.73
N ALA A 128 -17.36 0.68 -6.50
CA ALA A 128 -16.08 0.98 -5.86
C ALA A 128 -15.21 1.94 -6.70
N LEU A 129 -15.19 1.75 -8.03
CA LEU A 129 -14.42 2.53 -8.99
C LEU A 129 -14.65 4.04 -8.85
N LYS A 130 -15.89 4.46 -8.56
CA LYS A 130 -16.25 5.88 -8.35
C LYS A 130 -15.57 6.51 -7.14
N ARG A 131 -15.09 5.68 -6.21
CA ARG A 131 -14.43 6.08 -4.97
C ARG A 131 -12.94 5.76 -4.98
N THR A 132 -12.48 4.95 -5.91
CA THR A 132 -11.08 4.59 -6.09
C THR A 132 -10.30 5.80 -6.62
N THR A 133 -9.19 6.12 -5.96
CA THR A 133 -8.29 7.17 -6.44
C THR A 133 -7.74 6.89 -7.85
N SER A 134 -7.55 7.94 -8.66
CA SER A 134 -6.91 7.86 -9.97
C SER A 134 -5.48 7.33 -9.90
N ASP A 135 -4.82 7.46 -8.75
CA ASP A 135 -3.43 7.06 -8.53
C ASP A 135 -3.21 5.55 -8.67
N TYR A 136 -4.27 4.75 -8.49
CA TYR A 136 -4.21 3.32 -8.82
C TYR A 136 -3.98 3.11 -10.32
N PHE A 137 -4.69 3.86 -11.18
CA PHE A 137 -4.52 3.77 -12.62
C PHE A 137 -3.20 4.40 -13.08
N LEU A 138 -2.75 5.47 -12.41
CA LEU A 138 -1.40 6.03 -12.60
C LEU A 138 -0.33 4.96 -12.36
N LEU A 139 -0.43 4.19 -11.26
CA LEU A 139 0.47 3.08 -10.96
C LEU A 139 0.47 2.03 -12.09
N GLN A 140 -0.70 1.65 -12.60
CA GLN A 140 -0.80 0.68 -13.71
C GLN A 140 -0.06 1.15 -14.96
N VAL A 141 -0.23 2.43 -15.33
CA VAL A 141 0.45 3.05 -16.47
C VAL A 141 1.96 3.07 -16.28
N LEU A 142 2.44 3.47 -15.10
CA LEU A 142 3.86 3.57 -14.80
C LEU A 142 4.55 2.19 -14.72
N LEU A 143 3.89 1.19 -14.14
CA LEU A 143 4.39 -0.19 -14.14
C LEU A 143 4.47 -0.76 -15.57
N LYS A 144 3.49 -0.44 -16.43
CA LYS A 144 3.54 -0.83 -17.84
C LYS A 144 4.68 -0.12 -18.58
N PHE A 145 4.87 1.18 -18.35
CA PHE A 145 6.00 1.92 -18.91
C PHE A 145 7.35 1.29 -18.50
N ARG A 146 7.54 1.00 -17.20
CA ARG A 146 8.74 0.34 -16.69
C ARG A 146 8.96 -1.03 -17.33
N THR A 147 7.89 -1.78 -17.55
CA THR A 147 7.93 -3.10 -18.22
C THR A 147 8.39 -2.96 -19.67
N ASP A 148 7.86 -1.99 -20.41
CA ASP A 148 8.17 -1.81 -21.83
C ASP A 148 9.55 -1.20 -22.08
N LYS A 149 10.00 -0.30 -21.20
CA LYS A 149 11.23 0.47 -21.38
C LYS A 149 12.41 -0.01 -20.55
N GLY A 150 12.18 -0.82 -19.52
CA GLY A 150 13.21 -1.21 -18.55
C GLY A 150 13.75 -0.03 -17.73
N ARG A 151 13.02 1.09 -17.69
CA ARG A 151 13.32 2.32 -16.93
C ARG A 151 12.03 3.07 -16.63
N ASP A 152 12.11 4.04 -15.74
CA ASP A 152 11.02 5.00 -15.49
C ASP A 152 11.06 6.21 -16.43
N PRO A 153 9.98 7.01 -16.50
CA PRO A 153 9.96 8.26 -17.25
C PRO A 153 11.04 9.24 -16.76
N SER A 154 11.80 9.81 -17.69
CA SER A 154 12.91 10.73 -17.38
C SER A 154 12.63 12.14 -17.87
N SER A 155 13.04 13.14 -17.09
CA SER A 155 12.95 14.55 -17.49
C SER A 155 13.76 14.86 -18.75
N ASP A 156 14.84 14.11 -19.00
CA ASP A 156 15.69 14.31 -20.18
C ASP A 156 14.96 13.92 -21.48
N THR A 157 14.03 12.98 -21.39
CA THR A 157 13.21 12.46 -22.50
C THR A 157 11.74 12.83 -22.33
N PHE A 158 11.45 13.94 -21.65
CA PHE A 158 10.09 14.31 -21.24
C PHE A 158 9.06 14.29 -22.38
N GLY A 159 9.41 14.82 -23.56
CA GLY A 159 8.50 14.84 -24.70
C GLY A 159 8.11 13.45 -25.20
N GLU A 160 9.11 12.60 -25.46
CA GLU A 160 8.92 11.22 -25.93
C GLU A 160 8.22 10.34 -24.87
N ASP A 161 8.62 10.48 -23.61
CA ASP A 161 8.05 9.70 -22.52
C ASP A 161 6.62 10.12 -22.22
N SER A 162 6.29 11.42 -22.29
CA SER A 162 4.92 11.90 -22.09
C SER A 162 3.98 11.40 -23.18
N GLU A 163 4.41 11.41 -24.45
CA GLU A 163 3.62 10.89 -25.56
C GLU A 163 3.35 9.38 -25.37
N LEU A 164 4.37 8.63 -24.98
CA LEU A 164 4.21 7.20 -24.71
C LEU A 164 3.32 6.93 -23.49
N LEU A 165 3.45 7.70 -22.40
CA LEU A 165 2.62 7.54 -21.22
C LEU A 165 1.14 7.77 -21.52
N LEU A 166 0.80 8.74 -22.37
CA LEU A 166 -0.57 8.99 -22.83
C LEU A 166 -1.10 7.81 -23.66
N GLN A 167 -0.27 7.22 -24.51
CA GLN A 167 -0.64 6.03 -25.26
C GLN A 167 -0.87 4.82 -24.33
N ILE A 168 0.06 4.56 -23.42
CA ILE A 168 -0.05 3.47 -22.43
C ILE A 168 -1.29 3.66 -21.56
N ARG A 169 -1.62 4.89 -21.15
CA ARG A 169 -2.86 5.20 -20.42
C ARG A 169 -4.07 4.68 -21.19
N ASN A 170 -4.22 5.05 -22.45
CA ASN A 170 -5.38 4.63 -23.24
C ASN A 170 -5.44 3.10 -23.33
N ASP A 171 -4.33 2.46 -23.71
CA ASP A 171 -4.26 1.00 -23.85
C ASP A 171 -4.59 0.26 -22.55
N VAL A 172 -4.06 0.72 -21.42
CA VAL A 172 -4.28 0.12 -20.10
C VAL A 172 -5.72 0.31 -19.64
N LEU A 173 -6.27 1.53 -19.68
CA LEU A 173 -7.64 1.78 -19.21
C LEU A 173 -8.69 1.10 -20.11
N ASP A 174 -8.46 1.05 -21.42
CA ASP A 174 -9.30 0.30 -22.36
C ASP A 174 -9.27 -1.20 -22.04
N SER A 175 -8.10 -1.77 -21.74
CA SER A 175 -7.97 -3.19 -21.36
C SER A 175 -8.67 -3.54 -20.04
N LEU A 176 -8.78 -2.58 -19.13
CA LEU A 176 -9.52 -2.69 -17.87
C LEU A 176 -11.03 -2.43 -18.05
N GLY A 177 -11.47 -1.99 -19.22
CA GLY A 177 -12.86 -1.65 -19.51
C GLY A 177 -13.36 -0.41 -18.76
N VAL A 178 -12.48 0.54 -18.47
CA VAL A 178 -12.80 1.78 -17.74
C VAL A 178 -12.51 3.02 -18.59
N SER A 179 -13.15 4.15 -18.30
CA SER A 179 -12.97 5.37 -19.10
C SER A 179 -11.55 5.94 -18.93
N PRO A 180 -10.86 6.34 -20.02
CA PRO A 180 -9.56 7.02 -19.94
C PRO A 180 -9.62 8.33 -19.13
N ASP A 181 -10.80 8.96 -19.02
CA ASP A 181 -11.02 10.18 -18.23
C ASP A 181 -10.77 10.00 -16.72
N LEU A 182 -10.69 8.75 -16.23
CA LEU A 182 -10.31 8.46 -14.84
C LEU A 182 -8.87 8.89 -14.53
N LEU A 183 -8.00 8.99 -15.54
CA LEU A 183 -6.66 9.53 -15.40
C LEU A 183 -6.50 10.74 -16.35
N PRO A 184 -6.65 11.97 -15.82
CA PRO A 184 -6.56 13.20 -16.62
C PRO A 184 -5.25 13.30 -17.40
N GLU A 185 -5.28 13.79 -18.64
CA GLU A 185 -4.10 13.81 -19.54
C GLU A 185 -2.91 14.58 -18.97
N ASP A 186 -3.16 15.55 -18.10
CA ASP A 186 -2.12 16.37 -17.49
C ASP A 186 -1.30 15.62 -16.41
N PHE A 187 -1.64 14.35 -16.10
CA PHE A 187 -0.89 13.51 -15.16
C PHE A 187 0.61 13.42 -15.49
N VAL A 188 0.96 13.45 -16.79
CA VAL A 188 2.35 13.40 -17.28
C VAL A 188 3.19 14.57 -16.77
N ARG A 189 2.58 15.67 -16.31
CA ARG A 189 3.32 16.82 -15.78
C ARG A 189 3.84 16.59 -14.36
N TYR A 190 3.33 15.57 -13.66
CA TYR A 190 3.49 15.42 -12.21
C TYR A 190 4.02 14.03 -11.81
N CYS A 191 4.43 13.18 -12.75
CA CYS A 191 4.87 11.81 -12.50
C CYS A 191 6.31 11.49 -12.96
N PHE A 192 7.17 12.50 -13.07
CA PHE A 192 8.56 12.35 -13.53
C PHE A 192 9.57 12.56 -12.40
N SER A 193 10.66 11.79 -12.45
CA SER A 193 11.78 11.86 -11.50
C SER A 193 11.40 11.50 -10.04
N GLU A 194 12.39 11.49 -9.15
CA GLU A 194 12.17 11.22 -7.72
C GLU A 194 12.30 12.52 -6.91
N MET A 195 11.20 12.98 -6.33
CA MET A 195 11.20 14.20 -5.52
C MET A 195 11.50 13.90 -4.06
N ALA A 196 12.58 14.45 -3.52
CA ALA A 196 13.00 14.20 -2.14
C ALA A 196 11.89 14.38 -1.07
N PRO A 197 11.00 15.41 -1.14
CA PRO A 197 9.88 15.52 -0.20
C PRO A 197 8.89 14.36 -0.29
N VAL A 198 8.65 13.84 -1.50
CA VAL A 198 7.74 12.72 -1.73
C VAL A 198 8.37 11.42 -1.24
N CYS A 199 9.67 11.21 -1.50
CA CYS A 199 10.43 10.09 -0.93
C CYS A 199 10.39 10.09 0.59
N ALA A 200 10.48 11.27 1.24
CA ALA A 200 10.37 11.38 2.69
C ALA A 200 8.97 10.98 3.22
N VAL A 201 7.90 11.42 2.54
CA VAL A 201 6.52 11.06 2.92
C VAL A 201 6.27 9.56 2.72
N VAL A 202 6.51 9.06 1.52
CA VAL A 202 6.25 7.66 1.15
C VAL A 202 7.13 6.71 1.95
N GLY A 203 8.42 7.01 2.08
CA GLY A 203 9.37 6.24 2.89
C GLY A 203 9.00 6.22 4.37
N GLY A 204 8.50 7.34 4.91
CA GLY A 204 8.02 7.42 6.29
C GLY A 204 6.79 6.52 6.53
N ILE A 205 5.80 6.57 5.64
CA ILE A 205 4.61 5.70 5.72
C ILE A 205 5.00 4.23 5.55
N LEU A 206 5.79 3.90 4.53
CA LEU A 206 6.23 2.53 4.25
C LEU A 206 7.00 1.93 5.43
N ALA A 207 7.98 2.66 5.97
CA ALA A 207 8.77 2.20 7.12
C ALA A 207 7.89 2.02 8.37
N GLN A 208 6.92 2.91 8.60
CA GLN A 208 6.02 2.78 9.74
C GLN A 208 5.12 1.54 9.61
N GLU A 209 4.63 1.22 8.42
CA GLU A 209 3.85 0.00 8.18
C GLU A 209 4.68 -1.27 8.36
N ILE A 210 5.95 -1.26 7.95
CA ILE A 210 6.90 -2.35 8.22
C ILE A 210 7.07 -2.55 9.74
N VAL A 211 7.25 -1.46 10.50
CA VAL A 211 7.39 -1.52 11.97
C VAL A 211 6.12 -2.06 12.64
N LYS A 212 4.93 -1.62 12.23
CA LYS A 212 3.65 -2.13 12.76
C LYS A 212 3.52 -3.63 12.51
N ALA A 213 3.78 -4.08 11.28
CA ALA A 213 3.66 -5.48 10.91
C ALA A 213 4.67 -6.37 11.66
N LEU A 214 5.92 -5.92 11.82
CA LEU A 214 6.95 -6.67 12.56
C LEU A 214 6.69 -6.70 14.06
N SER A 215 6.22 -5.58 14.64
CA SER A 215 5.88 -5.50 16.07
C SER A 215 4.53 -6.14 16.41
N GLN A 216 3.71 -6.46 15.42
CA GLN A 216 2.34 -6.95 15.56
C GLN A 216 1.50 -6.03 16.46
N ARG A 217 1.72 -4.73 16.34
CA ARG A 217 1.05 -3.70 17.12
C ARG A 217 0.42 -2.67 16.17
N ASP A 218 -0.80 -2.29 16.51
CA ASP A 218 -1.65 -1.37 15.77
C ASP A 218 -2.11 -1.93 14.42
N PRO A 219 -3.28 -1.51 13.90
CA PRO A 219 -3.76 -1.99 12.61
C PRO A 219 -2.87 -1.49 11.46
N PRO A 220 -2.42 -2.40 10.57
CA PRO A 220 -1.75 -2.01 9.33
C PRO A 220 -2.78 -1.47 8.30
N HIS A 221 -2.32 -0.61 7.39
CA HIS A 221 -3.07 -0.23 6.20
C HIS A 221 -3.28 -1.45 5.30
N ASN A 222 -4.51 -1.66 4.81
CA ASN A 222 -4.87 -2.77 3.93
C ASN A 222 -5.48 -2.22 2.64
N ASN A 223 -4.82 -2.32 1.48
CA ASN A 223 -3.44 -2.82 1.23
C ASN A 223 -2.58 -1.86 0.44
N PHE A 224 -3.17 -0.85 -0.20
CA PHE A 224 -2.45 0.24 -0.84
C PHE A 224 -2.53 1.52 -0.03
N PHE A 225 -1.46 2.31 -0.10
CA PHE A 225 -1.49 3.73 0.20
C PHE A 225 -1.01 4.49 -1.03
N PHE A 226 -1.74 5.53 -1.42
CA PHE A 226 -1.40 6.43 -2.51
C PHE A 226 -1.22 7.85 -1.97
N PHE A 227 -0.18 8.53 -2.42
CA PHE A 227 0.11 9.90 -2.07
C PHE A 227 0.17 10.77 -3.33
N ASP A 228 -0.57 11.88 -3.28
CA ASP A 228 -0.54 12.95 -4.27
C ASP A 228 -0.05 14.23 -3.57
N GLY A 229 1.20 14.60 -3.85
CA GLY A 229 1.86 15.78 -3.30
C GLY A 229 1.36 17.11 -3.89
N MET A 230 0.65 17.09 -5.02
CA MET A 230 0.03 18.31 -5.58
C MET A 230 -1.22 18.69 -4.77
N LYS A 231 -1.98 17.69 -4.30
CA LYS A 231 -3.18 17.89 -3.48
C LYS A 231 -2.92 17.78 -1.97
N GLY A 232 -1.77 17.23 -1.58
CA GLY A 232 -1.46 16.91 -0.19
C GLY A 232 -2.32 15.78 0.37
N SER A 233 -2.80 14.88 -0.47
CA SER A 233 -3.68 13.78 -0.08
C SER A 233 -2.93 12.46 0.07
N GLY A 234 -3.19 11.75 1.17
CA GLY A 234 -2.79 10.37 1.38
C GLY A 234 -4.03 9.49 1.54
N ILE A 235 -4.25 8.55 0.62
CA ILE A 235 -5.45 7.72 0.55
C ILE A 235 -5.06 6.25 0.74
N VAL A 236 -5.74 5.55 1.64
CA VAL A 236 -5.61 4.11 1.81
C VAL A 236 -6.74 3.43 1.04
N GLU A 237 -6.37 2.50 0.15
CA GLU A 237 -7.29 1.73 -0.68
C GLU A 237 -7.13 0.24 -0.40
N CYS A 238 -8.25 -0.49 -0.38
CA CYS A 238 -8.28 -1.93 -0.28
C CYS A 238 -8.69 -2.51 -1.63
N LEU A 239 -7.70 -2.93 -2.41
CA LEU A 239 -7.89 -3.44 -3.78
C LEU A 239 -7.44 -4.89 -3.88
N GLY A 240 -8.22 -5.71 -4.60
CA GLY A 240 -8.06 -7.16 -4.68
C GLY A 240 -9.40 -7.88 -4.50
N PRO A 241 -9.39 -9.20 -4.25
CA PRO A 241 -10.59 -10.00 -4.05
C PRO A 241 -11.32 -9.54 -2.77
N GLN A 242 -12.65 -9.42 -2.83
CA GLN A 242 -13.52 -9.09 -1.70
C GLN A 242 -14.40 -10.26 -1.30
#